data_AF-A0A7S2BXB7-F1
#
_entry.id   AF-A0A7S2BXB7-F1
#
_cell.length_a   1.000
_cell.length_b   1.000
_cell.length_c   1.000
_cell.angle_alpha   90.00
_cell.angle_beta   90.00
_cell.angle_gamma   90.00
#
_symmetry.space_group_name_H-M   'P 1'
#
loop_
_entity.id
_entity.type
_entity.pdbx_description
1 polymer ?
#
loop_
_entity_poly.entity_id
_entity_poly.type
_entity_poly.pdbx_seq_one_letter_code
_entity_poly.pdbx_strand_id
1 'polypeptide(L)'
;IKKDWKGGKILRGAVGFMGPEGSVKNPSYEAVCTGATGHVEVYDCDYDVIEDAPKDVTYESLIKHFFMFHDPTTLNRQGNDAGTQYASVIFCHDNVQLEIATRVKEELQALVDAGKVKYSGPTVSTAVVPATTFYPAEAYHQAYLENNPGGYCNHRMRFKAWPSALPPPDL
;
A
#
# COMPACT_ATOMS: atom_id res chain seq x y z
N ILE A 1 9.75 7.12 -6.49
CA ILE A 1 9.12 6.28 -7.54
C ILE A 1 8.55 7.23 -8.59
N LYS A 2 9.37 7.73 -9.52
CA LYS A 2 8.90 8.15 -10.84
C LYS A 2 9.06 6.98 -11.79
N LYS A 3 8.18 5.99 -11.66
CA LYS A 3 7.99 5.00 -12.72
C LYS A 3 6.80 5.48 -13.51
N ASP A 4 7.01 5.71 -14.80
CA ASP A 4 5.95 6.01 -15.75
C ASP A 4 4.89 4.89 -15.68
N TRP A 5 3.83 5.14 -14.91
CA TRP A 5 2.64 4.33 -14.93
C TRP A 5 2.02 4.56 -16.31
N LYS A 6 2.11 3.57 -17.19
CA LYS A 6 1.51 3.69 -18.53
C LYS A 6 -0.02 3.73 -18.36
N GLY A 7 -0.60 4.92 -18.54
CA GLY A 7 -2.06 5.14 -18.56
C GLY A 7 -2.62 6.10 -17.50
N GLY A 8 -1.77 6.79 -16.75
CA GLY A 8 -2.13 7.86 -15.82
C GLY A 8 -0.88 8.29 -15.04
N LYS A 9 -0.90 9.45 -14.39
CA LYS A 9 0.32 10.01 -13.80
C LYS A 9 0.14 10.22 -12.30
N ILE A 10 1.10 9.72 -11.52
CA ILE A 10 1.31 10.21 -10.16
C ILE A 10 1.79 11.65 -10.26
N LEU A 11 0.96 12.59 -9.81
CA LEU A 11 1.23 14.02 -9.84
C LEU A 11 2.21 14.41 -8.75
N ARG A 12 2.00 13.85 -7.55
CA ARG A 12 2.82 14.06 -6.35
C ARG A 12 2.91 12.75 -5.58
N GLY A 13 4.05 12.49 -4.97
CA GLY A 13 4.23 11.40 -4.04
C GLY A 13 5.21 11.77 -2.94
N ALA A 14 4.91 11.37 -1.70
CA ALA A 14 5.78 11.56 -0.56
C ALA A 14 5.71 10.34 0.36
N VAL A 15 6.85 9.99 0.96
CA VAL A 15 6.87 9.00 2.05
C VAL A 15 6.70 9.70 3.39
N GLY A 16 6.08 9.03 4.35
CA GLY A 16 5.83 9.60 5.66
C GLY A 16 5.14 8.62 6.60
N PHE A 17 4.43 9.18 7.57
CA PHE A 17 3.84 8.47 8.68
C PHE A 17 2.36 8.81 8.81
N MET A 18 1.53 7.80 9.00
CA MET A 18 0.10 7.97 9.29
C MET A 18 -0.33 6.93 10.32
N GLY A 19 -1.25 7.31 11.21
CA GLY A 19 -1.74 6.49 12.31
C GLY A 19 -3.19 6.83 12.63
N PRO A 20 -3.87 6.04 13.47
CA PRO A 20 -5.24 6.36 13.90
C PRO A 20 -5.32 7.71 14.60
N GLU A 21 -6.53 8.25 14.73
CA GLU A 21 -6.76 9.47 15.51
C GLU A 21 -6.22 9.32 16.94
N GLY A 22 -5.55 10.36 17.45
CA GLY A 22 -4.89 10.32 18.75
C GLY A 22 -3.44 9.81 18.75
N SER A 23 -2.89 9.41 17.59
CA SER A 23 -1.48 9.07 17.45
C SER A 23 -0.54 10.26 17.70
N VAL A 24 0.74 9.96 17.94
CA VAL A 24 1.77 10.97 18.24
C VAL A 24 1.88 12.01 17.11
N LYS A 25 1.78 13.29 17.44
CA LYS A 25 1.88 14.37 16.44
C LYS A 25 3.33 14.62 16.03
N ASN A 26 3.55 14.87 14.74
CA ASN A 26 4.87 15.18 14.15
C ASN A 26 5.98 14.20 14.58
N PRO A 27 5.81 12.88 14.41
CA PRO A 27 6.82 11.92 14.84
C PRO A 27 8.06 12.01 13.94
N SER A 28 9.26 11.85 14.51
CA SER A 28 10.48 11.61 13.70
C SER A 28 10.54 10.15 13.27
N TYR A 29 11.35 9.85 12.25
CA TYR A 29 11.61 8.46 11.84
C TYR A 29 12.07 7.59 13.02
N GLU A 30 13.01 8.07 13.83
CA GLU A 30 13.53 7.31 14.98
C GLU A 30 12.43 7.02 16.00
N ALA A 31 11.51 7.96 16.23
CA ALA A 31 10.37 7.74 17.10
C ALA A 31 9.43 6.67 16.53
N VAL A 32 9.14 6.70 15.23
CA VAL A 32 8.33 5.68 14.56
C VAL A 32 8.97 4.29 14.62
N CYS A 33 10.30 4.20 14.46
CA CYS A 33 11.03 2.94 14.55
C CYS A 33 10.89 2.25 15.92
N THR A 34 10.55 2.98 16.99
CA THR A 34 10.27 2.37 18.31
C THR A 34 8.96 1.60 18.36
N GLY A 35 8.04 1.85 17.41
CA GLY A 35 6.68 1.33 17.41
C GLY A 35 5.71 2.01 18.39
N ALA A 36 6.19 2.94 19.22
CA ALA A 36 5.38 3.57 20.27
C ALA A 36 4.47 4.72 19.78
N THR A 37 4.64 5.19 18.55
CA THR A 37 3.93 6.36 18.03
C THR A 37 2.51 6.06 17.56
N GLY A 38 2.21 4.78 17.29
CA GLY A 38 0.96 4.35 16.64
C GLY A 38 0.96 4.52 15.12
N HIS A 39 2.03 5.06 14.52
CA HIS A 39 2.13 5.27 13.07
C HIS A 39 2.66 4.05 12.32
N VAL A 40 2.28 3.95 11.05
CA VAL A 40 2.91 3.13 10.02
C VAL A 40 3.64 4.00 9.00
N GLU A 41 4.65 3.41 8.35
CA GLU A 41 5.26 3.99 7.16
C GLU A 41 4.27 3.95 5.99
N VAL A 42 4.06 5.08 5.31
CA VAL A 42 3.11 5.21 4.21
C VAL A 42 3.72 5.94 3.01
N TYR A 43 3.13 5.69 1.84
CA TYR A 43 3.31 6.49 0.64
C TYR A 43 2.00 7.24 0.36
N ASP A 44 2.04 8.56 0.47
CA ASP A 44 0.93 9.48 0.17
C ASP A 44 1.11 10.02 -1.25
N CYS A 45 0.07 9.97 -2.07
CA CYS A 45 0.17 10.42 -3.46
C CYS A 45 -1.12 10.96 -4.06
N ASP A 46 -0.94 11.99 -4.89
CA ASP A 46 -1.96 12.50 -5.79
C ASP A 46 -1.80 11.80 -7.15
N TYR A 47 -2.90 11.35 -7.74
CA TYR A 47 -2.91 10.72 -9.05
C TYR A 47 -3.96 11.37 -9.94
N ASP A 48 -3.66 11.42 -11.23
CA ASP A 48 -4.58 11.89 -12.25
C ASP A 48 -5.24 10.70 -12.95
N VAL A 49 -6.56 10.78 -13.12
CA VAL A 49 -7.38 9.81 -13.85
C VAL A 49 -7.67 10.44 -15.21
N ILE A 50 -6.85 10.13 -16.21
CA ILE A 50 -7.06 10.64 -17.57
C ILE A 50 -8.08 9.73 -18.24
N GLU A 51 -9.31 10.21 -18.42
CA GLU A 51 -10.45 9.44 -18.98
C GLU A 51 -10.20 8.83 -20.37
N ASP A 52 -9.22 9.34 -21.14
CA ASP A 52 -8.92 8.91 -22.51
C ASP A 52 -7.56 8.18 -22.67
N ALA A 53 -6.88 7.80 -21.58
CA ALA A 53 -5.60 7.10 -21.65
C ALA A 53 -5.79 5.58 -21.80
N PRO A 54 -4.98 4.84 -22.59
CA PRO A 54 -5.31 3.46 -22.92
C PRO A 54 -5.36 2.43 -21.76
N LYS A 55 -4.98 2.76 -20.51
CA LYS A 55 -4.94 1.86 -19.33
C LYS A 55 -4.90 2.63 -18.00
N ASP A 56 -5.99 3.31 -17.70
CA ASP A 56 -6.25 4.19 -16.55
C ASP A 56 -5.53 3.82 -15.23
N VAL A 57 -4.76 4.78 -14.68
CA VAL A 57 -4.44 4.80 -13.25
C VAL A 57 -5.72 5.13 -12.50
N THR A 58 -6.48 4.10 -12.16
CA THR A 58 -7.62 4.18 -11.24
C THR A 58 -7.18 3.89 -9.82
N TYR A 59 -7.98 4.30 -8.85
CA TYR A 59 -7.75 3.91 -7.45
C TYR A 59 -7.68 2.38 -7.30
N GLU A 60 -8.55 1.63 -7.99
CA GLU A 60 -8.50 0.17 -7.98
C GLU A 60 -7.16 -0.38 -8.50
N SER A 61 -6.60 0.17 -9.57
CA SER A 61 -5.31 -0.30 -10.09
C SER A 61 -4.15 0.02 -9.15
N LEU A 62 -4.21 1.14 -8.42
CA LEU A 62 -3.28 1.46 -7.34
C LEU A 62 -3.37 0.46 -6.19
N ILE A 63 -4.58 0.11 -5.74
CA ILE A 63 -4.77 -0.88 -4.67
C ILE A 63 -4.32 -2.28 -5.11
N LYS A 64 -4.63 -2.68 -6.36
CA LYS A 64 -4.12 -3.94 -6.93
C LYS A 64 -2.59 -3.95 -6.99
N HIS A 65 -1.98 -2.84 -7.40
CA HIS A 65 -0.52 -2.69 -7.39
C HIS A 65 0.07 -2.79 -5.98
N PHE A 66 -0.55 -2.11 -5.00
CA PHE A 66 -0.16 -2.18 -3.59
C PHE A 66 -0.07 -3.63 -3.12
N PHE A 67 -1.13 -4.42 -3.30
CA PHE A 67 -1.14 -5.84 -2.94
C PHE A 67 -0.12 -6.68 -3.72
N MET A 68 0.11 -6.37 -4.99
CA MET A 68 1.12 -7.05 -5.80
C MET A 68 2.56 -6.75 -5.37
N PHE A 69 2.82 -5.64 -4.68
CA PHE A 69 4.18 -5.13 -4.43
C PHE A 69 4.75 -5.48 -3.04
N HIS A 70 3.92 -5.98 -2.13
CA HIS A 70 4.32 -6.35 -0.77
C HIS A 70 3.67 -7.68 -0.35
N ASP A 71 4.05 -8.23 0.81
CA ASP A 71 3.30 -9.34 1.42
C ASP A 71 2.26 -8.79 2.41
N PRO A 72 0.95 -8.87 2.12
CA PRO A 72 -0.11 -8.36 3.00
C PRO A 72 -0.53 -9.38 4.07
N THR A 73 0.12 -10.54 4.15
CA THR A 73 -0.27 -11.65 5.05
C THR A 73 0.63 -11.77 6.27
N THR A 74 1.66 -10.92 6.37
CA THR A 74 2.57 -10.83 7.51
C THR A 74 2.18 -9.67 8.42
N LEU A 75 1.43 -9.96 9.49
CA LEU A 75 1.01 -8.96 10.47
C LEU A 75 2.22 -8.23 11.08
N ASN A 76 2.20 -6.89 11.07
CA ASN A 76 3.23 -6.02 11.63
C ASN A 76 4.65 -6.36 11.15
N ARG A 77 4.79 -6.73 9.87
CA ARG A 77 6.07 -7.10 9.26
C ARG A 77 6.04 -6.97 7.75
N GLN A 78 7.16 -6.55 7.16
CA GLN A 78 7.44 -6.74 5.75
C GLN A 78 8.87 -7.24 5.54
N GLY A 79 9.00 -8.47 5.03
CA GLY A 79 10.31 -9.09 4.86
C GLY A 79 11.08 -9.19 6.19
N ASN A 80 12.25 -8.56 6.25
CA ASN A 80 13.09 -8.52 7.46
C ASN A 80 12.68 -7.42 8.45
N ASP A 81 11.80 -6.50 8.03
CA ASP A 81 11.41 -5.34 8.83
C ASP A 81 10.20 -5.72 9.69
N ALA A 82 10.39 -5.76 11.00
CA ALA A 82 9.40 -6.22 11.96
C ALA A 82 9.04 -5.12 12.98
N GLY A 83 7.75 -4.91 13.19
CA GLY A 83 7.23 -3.82 14.01
C GLY A 83 5.89 -3.32 13.48
N THR A 84 5.08 -2.74 14.36
CA THR A 84 3.75 -2.19 13.99
C THR A 84 3.85 -1.16 12.89
N GLN A 85 4.95 -0.42 12.81
CA GLN A 85 5.21 0.58 11.76
C GLN A 85 5.30 -0.01 10.35
N TYR A 86 5.49 -1.32 10.21
CA TYR A 86 5.53 -2.05 8.94
C TYR A 86 4.24 -2.81 8.64
N ALA A 87 3.16 -2.53 9.38
CA ALA A 87 1.86 -3.13 9.10
C ALA A 87 1.33 -2.70 7.72
N SER A 88 0.65 -3.62 7.04
CA SER A 88 -0.05 -3.32 5.80
C SER A 88 -1.33 -2.53 6.10
N VAL A 89 -1.42 -1.30 5.61
CA VAL A 89 -2.58 -0.41 5.83
C VAL A 89 -2.88 0.39 4.57
N ILE A 90 -4.17 0.55 4.27
CA ILE A 90 -4.70 1.47 3.25
C ILE A 90 -5.50 2.54 3.98
N PHE A 91 -5.05 3.79 3.87
CA PHE A 91 -5.75 4.97 4.37
C PHE A 91 -6.56 5.61 3.24
N CYS A 92 -7.88 5.65 3.40
CA CYS A 92 -8.83 6.09 2.37
C CYS A 92 -9.32 7.52 2.66
N HIS A 93 -9.25 8.40 1.68
CA HIS A 93 -9.67 9.80 1.82
C HIS A 93 -11.18 10.03 1.68
N ASP A 94 -11.90 9.06 1.11
CA ASP A 94 -13.35 9.11 0.94
C ASP A 94 -13.98 7.70 0.98
N ASN A 95 -15.32 7.66 0.95
CA ASN A 95 -16.08 6.41 1.00
C ASN A 95 -15.93 5.55 -0.26
N VAL A 96 -15.66 6.15 -1.41
CA VAL A 96 -15.47 5.43 -2.69
C VAL A 96 -14.15 4.65 -2.62
N GLN A 97 -13.09 5.29 -2.12
CA GLN A 97 -11.82 4.65 -1.84
C GLN A 97 -11.97 3.52 -0.82
N LEU A 98 -12.74 3.73 0.25
CA LEU A 98 -12.99 2.71 1.27
C LEU A 98 -13.68 1.47 0.66
N GLU A 99 -14.72 1.67 -0.16
CA GLU A 99 -15.45 0.60 -0.83
C GLU A 99 -14.54 -0.19 -1.79
N ILE A 100 -13.82 0.51 -2.67
CA ILE A 100 -12.92 -0.12 -3.64
C ILE A 100 -11.81 -0.89 -2.93
N ALA A 101 -11.15 -0.30 -1.93
CA ALA A 101 -10.06 -0.96 -1.21
C ALA A 101 -10.54 -2.21 -0.46
N THR A 102 -11.72 -2.14 0.16
CA THR A 102 -12.35 -3.29 0.83
C THR A 102 -12.68 -4.40 -0.15
N ARG A 103 -13.34 -4.08 -1.27
CA ARG A 103 -13.65 -5.06 -2.32
C ARG A 103 -12.40 -5.74 -2.88
N VAL A 104 -11.36 -4.97 -3.20
CA VAL A 104 -10.11 -5.53 -3.76
C VAL A 104 -9.38 -6.40 -2.72
N LYS A 105 -9.44 -6.04 -1.43
CA LYS A 105 -8.91 -6.88 -0.35
C LYS A 105 -9.66 -8.21 -0.26
N GLU A 106 -10.99 -8.20 -0.33
CA GLU A 106 -11.83 -9.40 -0.31
C GLU A 106 -11.58 -10.28 -1.55
N GLU A 107 -11.48 -9.67 -2.73
CA GLU A 107 -11.10 -10.34 -3.97
C GLU A 107 -9.74 -11.03 -3.82
N LEU A 108 -8.75 -10.36 -3.23
CA LEU A 108 -7.44 -10.95 -2.98
C LEU A 108 -7.52 -12.13 -2.02
N GLN A 109 -8.28 -12.01 -0.93
CA GLN A 109 -8.46 -13.10 0.02
C GLN A 109 -9.04 -14.34 -0.67
N ALA A 110 -10.09 -14.17 -1.48
CA ALA A 110 -10.68 -15.27 -2.24
C ALA A 110 -9.67 -15.92 -3.21
N LEU A 111 -8.80 -15.12 -3.84
CA LEU A 111 -7.74 -15.63 -4.71
C LEU A 111 -6.65 -16.40 -3.94
N VAL A 112 -6.34 -15.99 -2.70
CA VAL A 112 -5.44 -16.72 -1.79
C VAL A 112 -6.07 -18.05 -1.38
N ASP A 113 -7.33 -18.04 -0.98
CA ASP A 113 -8.08 -19.24 -0.57
C ASP A 113 -8.19 -20.26 -1.72
N ALA A 114 -8.39 -19.78 -2.94
CA ALA A 114 -8.42 -20.60 -4.16
C ALA A 114 -7.03 -21.03 -4.66
N GLY A 115 -5.94 -20.62 -3.98
CA GLY A 115 -4.56 -20.94 -4.36
C GLY A 115 -4.10 -20.31 -5.67
N LYS A 116 -4.78 -19.26 -6.16
CA LYS A 116 -4.44 -18.54 -7.41
C LYS A 116 -3.28 -17.56 -7.21
N VAL A 117 -3.11 -17.07 -5.99
CA VAL A 117 -1.96 -16.29 -5.55
C VAL A 117 -1.43 -16.85 -4.25
N LYS A 118 -0.13 -16.70 -4.04
CA LYS A 118 0.57 -17.23 -2.88
C LYS A 118 1.38 -16.12 -2.21
N TYR A 119 1.11 -15.93 -0.93
CA TYR A 119 1.92 -15.14 0.00
C TYR A 119 2.50 -16.05 1.09
N SER A 120 3.17 -15.47 2.08
CA SER A 120 3.72 -16.22 3.22
C SER A 120 2.64 -16.83 4.12
N GLY A 121 1.48 -16.20 4.26
CA GLY A 121 0.37 -16.63 5.11
C GLY A 121 -0.96 -16.78 4.34
N PRO A 122 -1.98 -17.39 4.98
CA PRO A 122 -3.28 -17.64 4.36
C PRO A 122 -4.24 -16.45 4.45
N THR A 123 -3.97 -15.46 5.31
CA THR A 123 -4.93 -14.39 5.63
C THR A 123 -4.36 -13.02 5.27
N VAL A 124 -5.11 -12.24 4.50
CA VAL A 124 -4.80 -10.85 4.15
C VAL A 124 -5.06 -9.95 5.37
N SER A 125 -3.98 -9.51 6.00
CA SER A 125 -3.99 -8.76 7.26
C SER A 125 -4.15 -7.24 7.10
N THR A 126 -4.19 -6.73 5.87
CA THR A 126 -4.26 -5.30 5.55
C THR A 126 -5.45 -4.61 6.21
N ALA A 127 -5.19 -3.57 6.98
CA ALA A 127 -6.24 -2.69 7.50
C ALA A 127 -6.70 -1.72 6.41
N VAL A 128 -8.01 -1.50 6.28
CA VAL A 128 -8.58 -0.48 5.39
C VAL A 128 -9.35 0.48 6.27
N VAL A 129 -8.88 1.73 6.36
CA VAL A 129 -9.37 2.70 7.35
C VAL A 129 -9.44 4.10 6.75
N PRO A 130 -10.24 5.02 7.33
CA PRO A 130 -10.22 6.42 6.94
C PRO A 130 -8.82 7.03 7.14
N ALA A 131 -8.41 7.88 6.19
CA ALA A 131 -7.18 8.65 6.30
C ALA A 131 -7.27 9.68 7.44
N THR A 132 -6.12 9.93 8.07
CA THR A 132 -5.97 10.91 9.14
C THR A 132 -4.91 11.95 8.75
N THR A 133 -4.14 12.45 9.70
CA THR A 133 -3.04 13.36 9.41
C THR A 133 -1.83 12.60 8.87
N PHE A 134 -1.43 12.94 7.65
CA PHE A 134 -0.15 12.55 7.07
C PHE A 134 0.98 13.44 7.64
N TYR A 135 2.04 12.82 8.15
CA TYR A 135 3.27 13.51 8.53
C TYR A 135 4.38 13.13 7.55
N PRO A 136 4.94 14.07 6.77
CA PRO A 136 6.02 13.76 5.85
C PRO A 136 7.27 13.31 6.61
N ALA A 137 7.92 12.25 6.13
CA ALA A 137 9.24 11.85 6.64
C ALA A 137 10.31 12.87 6.21
N GLU A 138 11.45 12.81 6.88
CA GLU A 138 12.61 13.66 6.66
C GLU A 138 13.08 13.62 5.20
N ALA A 139 13.70 14.71 4.74
CA ALA A 139 14.05 14.90 3.34
C ALA A 139 14.94 13.78 2.75
N TYR A 140 15.77 13.12 3.58
CA TYR A 140 16.62 12.03 3.13
C TYR A 140 15.86 10.73 2.83
N HIS A 141 14.65 10.55 3.35
CA HIS A 141 13.77 9.44 3.00
C HIS A 141 13.05 9.67 1.66
N GLN A 142 12.84 10.94 1.28
CA GLN A 142 12.16 11.27 0.04
C GLN A 142 13.01 10.83 -1.17
N ALA A 143 12.39 10.07 -2.07
CA ALA A 143 13.06 9.48 -3.22
C ALA A 143 14.34 8.69 -2.86
N TYR A 144 14.39 8.05 -1.68
CA TYR A 144 15.57 7.36 -1.16
C TYR A 144 16.24 6.42 -2.17
N LEU A 145 15.48 5.54 -2.83
CA LEU A 145 16.03 4.58 -3.81
C LEU A 145 16.50 5.22 -5.13
N GLU A 146 16.01 6.41 -5.47
CA GLU A 146 16.49 7.17 -6.62
C GLU A 146 17.83 7.85 -6.27
N ASN A 147 17.93 8.37 -5.05
CA ASN A 147 19.15 8.99 -4.51
C ASN A 147 20.21 7.96 -4.09
N ASN A 148 19.81 6.71 -3.85
CA ASN A 148 20.68 5.61 -3.43
C ASN A 148 20.40 4.36 -4.31
N PRO A 149 20.99 4.25 -5.52
CA PRO A 149 20.69 3.18 -6.48
C PRO A 149 21.00 1.74 -6.04
N GLY A 150 21.65 1.54 -4.89
CA GLY A 150 21.87 0.25 -4.23
C GLY A 150 21.23 0.17 -2.83
N GLY A 151 20.32 1.10 -2.51
CA GLY A 151 19.66 1.19 -1.22
C GLY A 151 18.78 -0.02 -0.92
N TYR A 152 18.54 -0.24 0.37
CA TYR A 152 17.73 -1.36 0.83
C TYR A 152 16.26 -1.18 0.44
N CYS A 153 15.64 -2.26 -0.06
CA CYS A 153 14.21 -2.35 -0.28
C CYS A 153 13.75 -3.80 -0.06
N ASN A 154 12.82 -3.99 0.87
CA ASN A 154 12.16 -5.27 1.17
C ASN A 154 10.95 -5.55 0.26
N HIS A 155 10.55 -4.61 -0.59
CA HIS A 155 9.41 -4.74 -1.49
C HIS A 155 9.80 -5.30 -2.86
N ARG A 156 8.92 -6.13 -3.43
CA ARG A 156 9.07 -6.67 -4.79
C ARG A 156 7.72 -7.14 -5.31
N MET A 157 7.57 -7.13 -6.63
CA MET A 157 6.40 -7.72 -7.28
C MET A 157 6.28 -9.20 -6.94
N ARG A 158 5.18 -9.59 -6.30
CA ARG A 158 4.86 -10.97 -5.90
C ARG A 158 4.29 -11.79 -7.06
N PHE A 159 3.58 -11.13 -7.98
CA PHE A 159 3.08 -11.71 -9.22
C PHE A 159 2.98 -10.63 -10.32
N LYS A 160 2.87 -11.07 -11.57
CA LYS A 160 3.03 -10.20 -12.76
C LYS A 160 1.76 -9.45 -13.17
N ALA A 161 0.59 -10.03 -12.92
CA ALA A 161 -0.71 -9.45 -13.30
C ALA A 161 -1.78 -9.94 -12.33
N TRP A 162 -2.77 -9.09 -12.06
CA TRP A 162 -3.92 -9.47 -11.24
C TRP A 162 -4.65 -10.66 -11.89
N PRO A 163 -4.86 -11.78 -11.16
CA PRO A 163 -5.60 -12.92 -11.70
C PRO A 163 -7.00 -12.51 -12.14
N SER A 164 -7.55 -13.19 -13.16
CA SER A 164 -8.96 -13.04 -13.49
C SER A 164 -9.81 -13.36 -12.26
N ALA A 165 -10.85 -12.56 -12.02
CA ALA A 165 -11.80 -12.80 -10.94
C ALA A 165 -12.30 -14.24 -10.97
N LEU A 166 -12.51 -14.81 -9.78
CA LEU A 166 -13.15 -16.12 -9.70
C LEU A 166 -14.57 -15.99 -10.26
N PRO A 167 -15.06 -16.99 -11.02
CA PRO A 167 -16.47 -17.04 -11.32
C PRO A 167 -17.26 -17.04 -10.00
N PRO A 168 -18.46 -16.45 -9.94
CA PRO A 168 -19.32 -16.56 -8.77
C PRO A 168 -19.48 -18.05 -8.43
N PRO A 169 -19.60 -18.42 -7.12
CA PRO A 169 -19.95 -19.78 -6.76
C PRO A 169 -21.21 -20.17 -7.53
N ASP A 170 -21.20 -21.36 -8.15
CA ASP A 170 -22.30 -21.85 -8.99
C ASP A 170 -23.67 -21.57 -8.30
N LEU A 171 -24.57 -20.89 -9.04
CA LEU A 171 -25.96 -20.62 -8.63
C LEU A 171 -26.80 -21.91 -8.61
#